data_AF-A0A1A9N4F6-F1
#
_entry.id   AF-A0A1A9N4F6-F1
#
_cell.length_a   1.000
_cell.length_b   1.000
_cell.length_c   1.000
_cell.angle_alpha   90.00
_cell.angle_beta   90.00
_cell.angle_gamma   90.00
#
_symmetry.space_group_name_H-M   'P 1'
#
loop_
_entity.id
_entity.type
_entity.pdbx_description
1 polymer ?
#
loop_
_entity_poly.entity_id
_entity_poly.type
_entity_poly.pdbx_seq_one_letter_code
_entity_poly.pdbx_strand_id
1 'polypeptide(L)' 'MKYTGMFRVIGGSVIVYYKDEIKFASHGMNLPDVVARWLLTDVCRKLQRKGRKATGGQT' A
#
# COMPACT_ATOMS: atom_id res chain seq x y z
N MET A 1 -0.90 12.92 6.54
CA MET A 1 -1.86 11.81 6.76
C MET A 1 -1.13 10.64 7.39
N LYS A 2 -1.41 10.32 8.67
CA LYS A 2 -0.95 9.07 9.29
C LYS A 2 -1.94 7.99 8.91
N TYR A 3 -1.56 7.11 7.98
CA TYR A 3 -2.39 5.98 7.57
C TYR A 3 -2.24 4.87 8.61
N THR A 4 -3.23 4.71 9.49
CA THR A 4 -3.28 3.60 10.45
C THR A 4 -3.75 2.36 9.69
N GLY A 5 -2.91 1.34 9.59
CA GLY A 5 -3.25 0.07 8.95
C GLY A 5 -2.64 -1.10 9.72
N MET A 6 -3.33 -2.25 9.72
CA MET A 6 -2.79 -3.50 10.22
C MET A 6 -2.03 -4.21 9.10
N PHE A 7 -0.80 -4.63 9.38
CA PHE A 7 -0.03 -5.50 8.51
C PHE A 7 0.24 -6.82 9.23
N ARG A 8 0.37 -7.89 8.46
CA ARG A 8 0.75 -9.21 8.96
C ARG A 8 1.99 -9.69 8.24
N VAL A 9 2.89 -10.35 8.96
CA VAL A 9 4.06 -11.01 8.37
C VAL A 9 3.80 -12.50 8.31
N ILE A 10 3.91 -13.09 7.13
CA ILE A 10 3.77 -14.54 6.90
C ILE A 10 4.91 -14.99 5.99
N GLY A 11 5.70 -15.97 6.43
CA GLY A 11 6.75 -16.58 5.60
C GLY A 11 7.75 -15.59 5.00
N GLY A 12 8.16 -14.56 5.78
CA GLY A 12 9.08 -13.52 5.30
C GLY A 12 8.45 -12.46 4.40
N SER A 13 7.13 -12.49 4.22
CA SER A 13 6.37 -11.51 3.43
C SER A 13 5.49 -10.64 4.31
N VAL A 14 5.48 -9.35 4.03
CA VAL A 14 4.60 -8.36 4.65
C VAL A 14 3.35 -8.25 3.80
N ILE A 15 2.19 -8.41 4.43
CA ILE A 15 0.87 -8.29 3.84
C ILE A 15 0.19 -7.07 4.46
N VAL A 16 -0.23 -6.12 3.62
CA VAL A 16 -0.94 -4.91 4.02
C VAL A 16 -2.37 -4.96 3.48
N TYR A 17 -3.32 -4.71 4.37
CA TYR A 17 -4.73 -4.54 4.03
C TYR A 17 -5.05 -3.04 4.01
N TYR A 18 -5.51 -2.53 2.88
CA TYR A 18 -5.90 -1.11 2.76
C TYR A 18 -7.18 -0.96 1.95
N LYS A 19 -8.27 -0.58 2.64
CA LYS A 19 -9.63 -0.52 2.08
C LYS A 19 -10.01 -1.85 1.42
N ASP A 20 -10.11 -1.87 0.11
CA ASP A 20 -10.49 -3.02 -0.72
C ASP A 20 -9.28 -3.66 -1.43
N GLU A 21 -8.07 -3.10 -1.27
CA GLU A 21 -6.83 -3.65 -1.83
C GLU A 21 -6.01 -4.40 -0.78
N ILE A 22 -5.53 -5.57 -1.18
CA ILE A 22 -4.52 -6.34 -0.45
C ILE A 22 -3.24 -6.30 -1.28
N LYS A 23 -2.13 -5.91 -0.65
CA LYS A 23 -0.79 -6.02 -1.27
C LYS A 23 0.15 -6.75 -0.34
N PHE A 24 1.08 -7.49 -0.93
CA PHE A 24 2.12 -8.17 -0.20
C PHE A 24 3.47 -8.00 -0.90
N ALA A 25 4.54 -8.01 -0.11
CA ALA A 25 5.91 -8.00 -0.60
C ALA A 25 6.83 -8.75 0.37
N SER A 26 7.83 -9.43 -0.17
CA SER A 26 8.87 -10.06 0.65
C SER A 26 9.70 -8.99 1.33
N HIS A 27 9.94 -9.10 2.65
CA HIS A 27 10.74 -8.10 3.36
C HIS A 27 12.24 -8.34 3.26
N GLY A 28 12.67 -9.58 2.99
CA GLY A 28 14.08 -9.94 2.87
C GLY A 28 14.89 -9.44 4.08
N MET A 29 15.90 -8.60 3.82
CA MET A 29 16.74 -7.96 4.85
C MET A 29 16.14 -6.67 5.46
N ASN A 30 15.06 -6.13 4.89
CA ASN A 30 14.43 -4.92 5.39
C ASN A 30 13.49 -5.23 6.55
N LEU A 31 13.32 -4.24 7.44
CA LEU A 31 12.34 -4.33 8.52
C LEU A 31 10.92 -4.43 7.94
N PRO A 32 10.08 -5.35 8.44
CA PRO A 32 8.70 -5.50 8.01
C PRO A 32 7.91 -4.18 8.04
N ASP A 33 8.17 -3.35 9.05
CA ASP A 33 7.52 -2.04 9.23
C ASP A 33 7.85 -1.06 8.10
N VAL A 34 9.10 -1.07 7.61
CA VAL A 34 9.53 -0.22 6.48
C VAL A 34 8.81 -0.65 5.21
N VAL A 35 8.73 -1.97 4.97
CA VAL A 35 8.06 -2.54 3.80
C VAL A 35 6.54 -2.31 3.88
N ALA A 36 5.94 -2.40 5.07
CA ALA A 36 4.53 -2.09 5.30
C ALA A 36 4.22 -0.62 4.98
N ARG A 37 5.04 0.32 5.46
CA ARG A 37 4.91 1.75 5.15
C ARG A 37 5.06 2.04 3.66
N TRP A 38 6.02 1.39 3.00
CA TRP A 38 6.20 1.51 1.56
C TRP A 38 4.98 0.98 0.79
N LEU A 39 4.47 -0.21 1.15
CA LEU A 39 3.28 -0.80 0.55
C LEU A 39 2.04 0.10 0.72
N LEU A 40 1.82 0.64 1.93
CA LEU A 40 0.74 1.60 2.20
C LEU A 40 0.85 2.85 1.32
N THR A 41 2.06 3.38 1.18
CA THR A 41 2.33 4.56 0.34
C THR A 41 2.06 4.25 -1.14
N ASP A 42 2.48 3.08 -1.62
CA ASP A 42 2.26 2.66 -3.00
C ASP A 42 0.77 2.50 -3.32
N VAL A 43 0.00 1.84 -2.46
CA VAL A 43 -1.46 1.72 -2.60
C VAL A 43 -2.13 3.08 -2.58
N CYS A 44 -1.78 3.94 -1.62
CA CYS A 44 -2.32 5.28 -1.54
C CYS A 44 -2.02 6.09 -2.80
N ARG A 45 -0.80 6.01 -3.33
CA ARG A 45 -0.40 6.70 -4.58
C ARG A 45 -1.16 6.15 -5.78
N LYS A 46 -1.38 4.83 -5.86
CA LYS A 46 -2.17 4.18 -6.91
C LYS A 46 -3.62 4.68 -6.89
N LEU A 47 -4.24 4.75 -5.71
CA LEU A 47 -5.60 5.27 -5.54
C LEU A 47 -5.71 6.75 -5.88
N GLN A 48 -4.73 7.57 -5.52
CA GLN A 48 -4.69 8.98 -5.91
C GLN A 48 -4.55 9.16 -7.44
N ARG A 49 -3.73 8.33 -8.10
CA ARG A 49 -3.61 8.32 -9.57
C ARG A 49 -4.90 7.85 -10.24
N LYS A 50 -5.59 6.86 -9.67
CA LYS A 50 -6.86 6.34 -10.19
C LYS A 50 -8.02 7.33 -9.96
N GLY A 51 -8.04 8.02 -8.81
CA GLY A 51 -8.97 9.11 -8.52
C GLY A 51 -8.77 10.32 -9.44
N ARG A 52 -7.53 10.69 -9.77
CA ARG A 52 -7.24 11.75 -10.75
C ARG A 52 -7.62 11.38 -12.19
N LYS A 53 -7.75 10.09 -12.54
CA LYS A 53 -8.30 9.67 -13.84
C LYS A 53 -9.83 9.70 -13.89
N ALA A 54 -10.52 9.72 -12.73
CA ALA A 54 -11.98 9.85 -12.69
C ALA A 54 -12.47 11.31 -12.77
N THR A 55 -11.56 12.29 -12.65
CA THR A 55 -11.83 13.74 -12.78
C THR A 55 -10.88 14.44 -13.76
N GLY A 56 -10.24 13.68 -14.65
CA GLY A 56 -9.28 14.19 -15.64
C GLY A 56 -9.64 13.90 -17.10
N GLY A 57 -10.91 13.59 -17.36
CA GLY A 57 -11.48 13.47 -18.71
C GLY A 57 -12.63 14.45 -18.90
N GLN A 58 -12.32 15.73 -19.06
CA GLN A 58 -13.16 16.69 -19.77
C GLN A 58 -12.33 17.94 -20.13
N THR A 59 -11.68 17.90 -21.30
CA THR A 59 -11.81 18.92 -22.34
C THR A 59 -11.52 18.28 -23.69
#